data_AF-A0A6J3MCD4-F1
#
_entry.id   AF-A0A6J3MCD4-F1
#
_cell.length_a   1.000
_cell.length_b   1.000
_cell.length_c   1.000
_cell.angle_alpha   90.00
_cell.angle_beta   90.00
_cell.angle_gamma   90.00
#
_symmetry.space_group_name_H-M   'P 1'
#
loop_
_entity.id
_entity.type
_entity.pdbx_description
1 polymer ?
#
loop_
_entity_poly.entity_id
_entity_poly.type
_entity_poly.pdbx_seq_one_letter_code
_entity_poly.pdbx_strand_id
1 'polypeptide(L)'
;MATNNAPISYSATVRKGLPPQDAQNPQQVPAVTPTSQLKAHSPRQADRQPISPSPSHVPRTEHPEDAVYVLTILTDKAHHARMTSLRNKYFPPKINKLAAHLTLFHALPSSKLETTIIPSIEALVRSTNQFKIHATKPFQLKKGIAISISEQDGGKQGHAIHRDLQNRWKKDGFLSEQDAGGCRIHYTIMNKVDDEVAVSRAFGEVVGEFQGDFGTAEGLALWRYDRGFWRADRRFLFART
;
A
#
# COMPACT_ATOMS: atom_id res chain seq x y z
N MET A 1 28.54 -18.44 10.77
CA MET A 1 28.41 -18.51 9.29
C MET A 1 27.58 -17.31 8.85
N ALA A 2 28.20 -16.35 8.18
CA ALA A 2 27.57 -15.10 7.77
C ALA A 2 26.58 -15.36 6.62
N THR A 3 25.28 -15.15 6.85
CA THR A 3 24.28 -15.23 5.80
C THR A 3 24.24 -13.90 5.05
N ASN A 4 24.59 -13.99 3.77
CA ASN A 4 24.70 -12.90 2.83
C ASN A 4 23.31 -12.28 2.55
N ASN A 5 22.98 -11.18 3.24
CA ASN A 5 21.68 -10.51 3.14
C ASN A 5 21.71 -9.46 2.02
N ALA A 6 21.75 -9.92 0.77
CA ALA A 6 21.67 -9.02 -0.39
C ALA A 6 20.24 -8.45 -0.54
N PRO A 7 20.08 -7.13 -0.70
CA PRO A 7 18.76 -6.51 -0.86
C PRO A 7 18.20 -6.83 -2.26
N ILE A 8 17.12 -7.63 -2.31
CA ILE A 8 16.26 -7.68 -3.50
C ILE A 8 15.41 -6.41 -3.49
N SER A 9 15.85 -5.42 -4.28
CA SER A 9 15.10 -4.19 -4.58
C SER A 9 13.87 -4.54 -5.43
N TYR A 10 12.68 -4.31 -4.88
CA TYR A 10 11.40 -4.49 -5.58
C TYR A 10 10.79 -3.15 -6.07
N SER A 11 11.61 -2.10 -6.17
CA SER A 11 11.15 -0.78 -6.59
C SER A 11 12.16 -0.12 -7.52
N ALA A 12 12.28 -0.66 -8.74
CA ALA A 12 12.95 0.02 -9.84
C ALA A 12 12.42 -0.43 -11.21
N THR A 13 11.23 0.02 -11.59
CA THR A 13 10.85 0.11 -13.01
C THR A 13 9.84 1.23 -13.20
N VAL A 14 10.27 2.35 -13.77
CA VAL A 14 9.71 3.00 -14.98
C VAL A 14 10.53 4.27 -15.23
N ARG A 15 11.41 4.21 -16.23
CA ARG A 15 11.68 5.29 -17.20
C ARG A 15 12.63 4.74 -18.27
N LYS A 16 12.06 4.29 -19.38
CA LYS A 16 12.78 4.20 -20.67
C LYS A 16 12.20 5.29 -21.57
N GLY A 17 13.09 6.13 -22.09
CA GLY A 17 12.78 7.33 -22.85
C GLY A 17 12.26 7.05 -24.26
N LEU A 18 11.66 8.08 -24.85
CA LEU A 18 11.49 8.23 -26.29
C LEU A 18 12.52 9.25 -26.83
N PRO A 19 12.95 9.13 -28.09
CA PRO A 19 13.99 9.96 -28.72
C PRO A 19 13.43 11.27 -29.32
N PRO A 20 14.29 12.22 -29.74
CA PRO A 20 13.89 13.55 -30.19
C PRO A 20 13.55 13.58 -31.69
N GLN A 21 12.71 14.53 -32.11
CA GLN A 21 12.57 14.93 -33.51
C GLN A 21 12.58 16.45 -33.64
N ASP A 22 13.40 16.90 -34.60
CA ASP A 22 13.73 18.28 -34.94
C ASP A 22 12.77 18.91 -35.98
N ALA A 23 12.62 20.23 -35.84
CA ALA A 23 12.60 21.30 -36.86
C ALA A 23 11.49 21.41 -37.94
N GLN A 24 10.84 22.60 -37.98
CA GLN A 24 10.86 23.61 -39.07
C GLN A 24 9.54 24.42 -39.19
N ASN A 25 9.69 25.75 -39.29
CA ASN A 25 8.73 26.80 -39.71
C ASN A 25 9.21 27.29 -41.11
N PRO A 26 8.62 28.25 -41.89
CA PRO A 26 7.46 29.15 -41.66
C PRO A 26 6.53 29.42 -42.89
N GLN A 27 5.40 30.13 -42.71
CA GLN A 27 4.89 31.18 -43.64
C GLN A 27 3.62 31.90 -43.12
N GLN A 28 3.36 33.10 -43.67
CA GLN A 28 2.73 34.27 -43.06
C GLN A 28 1.52 34.80 -43.89
N VAL A 29 0.41 35.17 -43.19
CA VAL A 29 -0.64 36.24 -43.41
C VAL A 29 -1.52 36.32 -44.69
N PRO A 30 -2.70 37.04 -44.73
CA PRO A 30 -3.35 37.88 -43.68
C PRO A 30 -4.89 37.79 -43.45
N ALA A 31 -5.27 38.27 -42.24
CA ALA A 31 -6.36 39.17 -41.82
C ALA A 31 -7.85 38.98 -42.21
N VAL A 32 -8.68 38.74 -41.18
CA VAL A 32 -10.00 39.39 -40.99
C VAL A 32 -10.29 39.51 -39.49
N THR A 33 -10.77 40.69 -39.05
CA THR A 33 -11.32 41.00 -37.71
C THR A 33 -12.73 41.59 -37.99
N PRO A 34 -13.77 41.49 -37.13
CA PRO A 34 -13.67 41.86 -35.71
C PRO A 34 -14.60 41.17 -34.68
N THR A 35 -14.29 41.45 -33.40
CA THR A 35 -15.18 41.51 -32.22
C THR A 35 -15.78 40.21 -31.66
N SER A 36 -15.19 39.71 -30.56
CA SER A 36 -15.93 39.42 -29.33
C SER A 36 -14.97 39.31 -28.14
N GLN A 37 -15.31 39.95 -27.04
CA GLN A 37 -14.54 40.04 -25.81
C GLN A 37 -14.37 38.65 -25.16
N LEU A 38 -13.17 38.07 -25.24
CA LEU A 38 -12.78 36.90 -24.47
C LEU A 38 -12.36 37.35 -23.06
N LYS A 39 -13.24 37.14 -22.06
CA LYS A 39 -12.79 37.04 -20.67
C LYS A 39 -12.06 35.72 -20.49
N ALA A 40 -10.73 35.76 -20.61
CA ALA A 40 -9.84 34.67 -20.26
C ALA A 40 -10.07 34.26 -18.79
N HIS A 41 -10.82 33.17 -18.58
CA HIS A 41 -10.84 32.48 -17.31
C HIS A 41 -9.68 31.50 -17.32
N SER A 42 -8.52 31.96 -16.85
CA SER A 42 -7.43 31.07 -16.46
C SER A 42 -8.00 30.03 -15.49
N PRO A 43 -7.82 28.72 -15.72
CA PRO A 43 -8.16 27.75 -14.71
C PRO A 43 -7.20 27.99 -13.55
N ARG A 44 -7.74 28.54 -12.45
CA ARG A 44 -7.05 28.54 -11.16
C ARG A 44 -6.68 27.09 -10.87
N GLN A 45 -5.39 26.78 -10.99
CA GLN A 45 -4.82 25.66 -10.26
C GLN A 45 -5.12 25.95 -8.79
N ALA A 46 -6.19 25.33 -8.28
CA ALA A 46 -6.43 25.31 -6.86
C ALA A 46 -5.21 24.61 -6.26
N ASP A 47 -4.37 25.38 -5.56
CA ASP A 47 -3.38 24.87 -4.63
C ASP A 47 -4.12 23.91 -3.68
N ARG A 48 -4.13 22.63 -4.04
CA ARG A 48 -4.63 21.59 -3.16
C ARG A 48 -3.60 21.47 -2.06
N GLN A 49 -3.85 22.21 -0.98
CA GLN A 49 -3.21 22.02 0.32
C GLN A 49 -3.11 20.51 0.59
N PRO A 50 -1.93 20.00 1.01
CA PRO A 50 -1.80 18.60 1.35
C PRO A 50 -2.86 18.26 2.40
N ILE A 51 -3.72 17.30 2.10
CA ILE A 51 -4.74 16.84 3.04
C ILE A 51 -4.00 16.19 4.22
N SER A 52 -4.06 16.82 5.39
CA SER A 52 -3.57 16.23 6.63
C SER A 52 -4.27 14.89 6.88
N PRO A 53 -3.55 13.87 7.40
CA PRO A 53 -4.18 12.60 7.76
C PRO A 53 -5.35 12.82 8.72
N SER A 54 -6.38 11.98 8.63
CA SER A 54 -7.44 11.96 9.64
C SER A 54 -6.81 11.73 11.02
N PRO A 55 -7.25 12.42 12.08
CA PRO A 55 -6.72 12.23 13.44
C PRO A 55 -6.73 10.77 13.90
N SER A 56 -7.72 9.98 13.45
CA SER A 56 -7.81 8.54 13.75
C SER A 56 -6.67 7.68 13.19
N HIS A 57 -5.88 8.22 12.25
CA HIS A 57 -4.73 7.55 11.62
C HIS A 57 -3.39 8.05 12.17
N VAL A 58 -3.40 9.00 13.12
CA VAL A 58 -2.19 9.57 13.69
C VAL A 58 -1.82 8.80 14.97
N PRO A 59 -0.55 8.38 15.15
CA PRO A 59 -0.09 7.80 16.41
C PRO A 59 -0.30 8.76 17.58
N ARG A 60 -0.56 8.22 18.76
CA ARG A 60 -0.81 8.98 19.99
C ARG A 60 0.49 9.18 20.77
N THR A 61 1.38 10.01 20.26
CA THR A 61 2.67 10.33 20.89
C THR A 61 2.68 11.76 21.44
N GLU A 62 3.60 12.03 22.38
CA GLU A 62 3.70 13.37 23.03
C GLU A 62 4.09 14.47 22.04
N HIS A 63 4.84 14.09 21.00
CA HIS A 63 5.31 14.99 19.96
C HIS A 63 4.96 14.43 18.58
N PRO A 64 4.77 15.32 17.57
CA PRO A 64 4.63 14.90 16.19
C PRO A 64 5.79 14.01 15.74
N GLU A 65 5.46 12.95 15.03
CA GLU A 65 6.45 12.02 14.49
C GLU A 65 7.04 12.53 13.17
N ASP A 66 8.36 12.58 13.07
CA ASP A 66 9.06 12.91 11.82
C ASP A 66 8.78 11.88 10.71
N ALA A 67 8.54 10.63 11.09
CA ALA A 67 8.16 9.56 10.20
C ALA A 67 7.24 8.54 10.91
N VAL A 68 6.42 7.86 10.11
CA VAL A 68 5.65 6.71 10.55
C VAL A 68 5.98 5.49 9.70
N TYR A 69 5.73 4.32 10.26
CA TYR A 69 6.07 3.04 9.66
C TYR A 69 4.83 2.18 9.45
N VAL A 70 4.83 1.44 8.34
CA VAL A 70 3.81 0.45 8.01
C VAL A 70 4.39 -0.93 8.26
N LEU A 71 3.60 -1.81 8.88
CA LEU A 71 3.96 -3.23 9.03
C LEU A 71 3.06 -4.08 8.14
N THR A 72 3.65 -4.92 7.32
CA THR A 72 2.94 -5.84 6.42
C THR A 72 3.37 -7.29 6.64
N ILE A 73 2.53 -8.23 6.22
CA ILE A 73 2.97 -9.62 6.00
C ILE A 73 3.81 -9.67 4.72
N LEU A 74 4.97 -10.33 4.79
CA LEU A 74 5.80 -10.66 3.65
C LEU A 74 5.34 -12.00 3.07
N THR A 75 5.05 -12.04 1.77
CA THR A 75 4.64 -13.25 1.07
C THR A 75 5.71 -13.71 0.08
N ASP A 76 5.64 -14.98 -0.33
CA ASP A 76 6.54 -15.52 -1.34
C ASP A 76 6.46 -14.72 -2.65
N LYS A 77 7.57 -14.72 -3.38
CA LYS A 77 7.76 -13.91 -4.58
C LYS A 77 6.68 -14.17 -5.65
N ALA A 78 6.26 -15.42 -5.83
CA ALA A 78 5.36 -15.80 -6.91
C ALA A 78 3.93 -15.30 -6.63
N HIS A 79 3.43 -15.55 -5.41
CA HIS A 79 2.15 -15.02 -4.95
C HIS A 79 2.13 -13.49 -4.96
N HIS A 80 3.17 -12.86 -4.41
CA HIS A 80 3.30 -11.40 -4.41
C HIS A 80 3.24 -10.81 -5.83
N ALA A 81 3.93 -11.42 -6.80
CA ALA A 81 3.94 -10.96 -8.18
C ALA A 81 2.53 -11.04 -8.81
N ARG A 82 1.79 -12.12 -8.60
CA ARG A 82 0.42 -12.28 -9.13
C ARG A 82 -0.56 -11.29 -8.50
N MET A 83 -0.50 -11.09 -7.18
CA MET A 83 -1.32 -10.07 -6.51
C MET A 83 -0.96 -8.65 -6.97
N THR A 84 0.32 -8.39 -7.21
CA THR A 84 0.79 -7.10 -7.74
C THR A 84 0.30 -6.87 -9.17
N SER A 85 0.31 -7.89 -10.03
CA SER A 85 -0.27 -7.81 -11.37
C SER A 85 -1.76 -7.48 -11.33
N LEU A 86 -2.51 -8.13 -10.42
CA LEU A 86 -3.94 -7.83 -10.22
C LEU A 86 -4.16 -6.38 -9.79
N ARG A 87 -3.39 -5.90 -8.82
CA ARG A 87 -3.42 -4.49 -8.41
C ARG A 87 -3.04 -3.54 -9.56
N ASN A 88 -2.03 -3.86 -10.36
CA ASN A 88 -1.62 -3.02 -11.49
C ASN A 88 -2.69 -2.95 -12.59
N LYS A 89 -3.46 -4.03 -12.77
CA LYS A 89 -4.59 -4.06 -13.72
C LYS A 89 -5.73 -3.14 -13.27
N TYR A 90 -6.09 -3.17 -11.97
CA TYR A 90 -7.32 -2.52 -11.49
C TYR A 90 -7.12 -1.19 -10.72
N PHE A 91 -5.95 -0.94 -10.14
CA PHE A 91 -5.70 0.28 -9.36
C PHE A 91 -5.43 1.45 -10.32
N PRO A 92 -6.04 2.64 -10.12
CA PRO A 92 -5.83 3.76 -11.03
C PRO A 92 -4.34 4.12 -11.17
N PRO A 93 -3.75 4.05 -12.39
CA PRO A 93 -2.30 4.04 -12.56
C PRO A 93 -1.64 5.34 -12.10
N LYS A 94 -2.33 6.48 -12.21
CA LYS A 94 -1.84 7.79 -11.78
C LYS A 94 -1.56 7.89 -10.27
N ILE A 95 -2.20 7.04 -9.46
CA ILE A 95 -2.07 7.04 -7.99
C ILE A 95 -1.60 5.69 -7.43
N ASN A 96 -1.35 4.69 -8.29
CA ASN A 96 -0.80 3.41 -7.86
C ASN A 96 0.71 3.51 -7.66
N LYS A 97 1.13 3.75 -6.41
CA LYS A 97 2.55 3.90 -6.03
C LYS A 97 3.17 2.64 -5.42
N LEU A 98 2.38 1.60 -5.17
CA LEU A 98 2.76 0.46 -4.33
C LEU A 98 2.42 -0.86 -5.01
N ALA A 99 3.24 -1.88 -4.75
CA ALA A 99 2.90 -3.27 -5.01
C ALA A 99 1.75 -3.74 -4.10
N ALA A 100 1.19 -4.91 -4.41
CA ALA A 100 0.15 -5.49 -3.56
C ALA A 100 0.72 -5.91 -2.20
N HIS A 101 -0.02 -5.67 -1.12
CA HIS A 101 0.44 -5.87 0.24
C HIS A 101 -0.69 -6.28 1.18
N LEU A 102 -0.33 -6.95 2.27
CA LEU A 102 -1.20 -7.30 3.39
C LEU A 102 -0.80 -6.48 4.61
N THR A 103 -1.50 -5.37 4.86
CA THR A 103 -1.18 -4.46 5.96
C THR A 103 -1.69 -5.01 7.29
N LEU A 104 -0.85 -4.94 8.32
CA LEU A 104 -1.21 -5.19 9.71
C LEU A 104 -1.35 -3.87 10.48
N PHE A 105 -0.41 -2.95 10.31
CA PHE A 105 -0.39 -1.64 10.98
C PHE A 105 -0.04 -0.54 9.98
N HIS A 106 -0.65 0.63 10.12
CA HIS A 106 -0.62 1.71 9.12
C HIS A 106 0.29 2.88 9.50
N ALA A 107 0.42 3.16 10.80
CA ALA A 107 1.21 4.28 11.29
C ALA A 107 1.82 3.94 12.65
N LEU A 108 2.96 3.25 12.64
CA LEU A 108 3.78 3.01 13.83
C LEU A 108 4.76 4.19 14.01
N PRO A 109 4.85 4.79 15.21
CA PRO A 109 5.68 5.98 15.44
C PRO A 109 7.18 5.65 15.39
N SER A 110 7.96 6.53 14.75
CA SER A 110 9.42 6.45 14.71
C SER A 110 10.06 6.50 16.11
N SER A 111 9.50 7.30 17.02
CA SER A 111 10.01 7.48 18.39
C SER A 111 9.99 6.20 19.24
N LYS A 112 9.16 5.21 18.88
CA LYS A 112 9.05 3.92 19.59
C LYS A 112 9.70 2.77 18.84
N LEU A 113 10.36 3.05 17.72
CA LEU A 113 10.73 2.02 16.76
C LEU A 113 11.77 1.06 17.33
N GLU A 114 12.90 1.59 17.78
CA GLU A 114 14.02 0.80 18.30
C GLU A 114 13.78 0.33 19.75
N THR A 115 13.02 1.09 20.55
CA THR A 115 12.80 0.78 21.96
C THR A 115 11.74 -0.29 22.20
N THR A 116 10.68 -0.32 21.37
CA THR A 116 9.49 -1.16 21.61
C THR A 116 9.09 -1.98 20.39
N ILE A 117 8.93 -1.35 19.23
CA ILE A 117 8.29 -1.98 18.05
C ILE A 117 9.17 -3.11 17.49
N ILE A 118 10.43 -2.80 17.14
CA ILE A 118 11.36 -3.79 16.57
C ILE A 118 11.58 -4.96 17.54
N PRO A 119 11.92 -4.74 18.83
CA PRO A 119 12.07 -5.84 19.78
C PRO A 119 10.82 -6.73 19.88
N SER A 120 9.61 -6.12 19.84
CA SER A 120 8.35 -6.88 19.87
C SER A 120 8.17 -7.76 18.62
N ILE A 121 8.50 -7.22 17.44
CA ILE A 121 8.43 -7.97 16.17
C ILE A 121 9.45 -9.12 16.19
N GLU A 122 10.70 -8.85 16.61
CA GLU A 122 11.75 -9.87 16.70
C GLU A 122 11.38 -11.00 17.66
N ALA A 123 10.81 -10.68 18.81
CA ALA A 123 10.33 -11.68 19.75
C ALA A 123 9.22 -12.55 19.15
N LEU A 124 8.27 -11.95 18.43
CA LEU A 124 7.17 -12.67 17.80
C LEU A 124 7.64 -13.61 16.69
N VAL A 125 8.52 -13.14 15.79
CA VAL A 125 8.93 -13.96 14.63
C VAL A 125 9.75 -15.18 15.04
N ARG A 126 10.44 -15.14 16.18
CA ARG A 126 11.18 -16.29 16.74
C ARG A 126 10.28 -17.48 17.09
N SER A 127 9.01 -17.24 17.41
CA SER A 127 8.03 -18.27 17.73
C SER A 127 6.98 -18.47 16.64
N THR A 128 7.21 -17.92 15.44
CA THR A 128 6.25 -18.00 14.33
C THR A 128 6.89 -18.77 13.17
N ASN A 129 6.22 -19.84 12.75
CA ASN A 129 6.58 -20.58 11.54
C ASN A 129 5.93 -19.95 10.30
N GLN A 130 6.53 -20.18 9.14
CA GLN A 130 5.88 -19.88 7.86
C GLN A 130 4.53 -20.61 7.76
N PHE A 131 3.55 -19.95 7.14
CA PHE A 131 2.21 -20.51 6.99
C PHE A 131 1.63 -20.21 5.61
N LYS A 132 0.70 -21.06 5.16
CA LYS A 132 0.00 -20.87 3.89
C LYS A 132 -0.89 -19.64 3.93
N ILE A 133 -0.95 -18.94 2.81
CA ILE A 133 -1.91 -17.89 2.52
C ILE A 133 -2.76 -18.33 1.34
N HIS A 134 -4.06 -18.08 1.44
CA HIS A 134 -4.99 -18.23 0.33
C HIS A 134 -5.76 -16.93 0.12
N ALA A 135 -5.47 -16.22 -0.96
CA ALA A 135 -6.27 -15.11 -1.45
C ALA A 135 -7.52 -15.69 -2.12
N THR A 136 -8.71 -15.31 -1.66
CA THR A 136 -9.98 -15.97 -1.99
C THR A 136 -10.93 -15.03 -2.72
N LYS A 137 -12.01 -14.58 -2.07
CA LYS A 137 -13.09 -13.86 -2.72
C LYS A 137 -12.80 -12.36 -2.78
N PRO A 138 -13.03 -11.70 -3.93
CA PRO A 138 -13.08 -10.26 -3.98
C PRO A 138 -14.28 -9.74 -3.17
N PHE A 139 -14.17 -8.53 -2.66
CA PHE A 139 -15.27 -7.80 -2.04
C PHE A 139 -15.12 -6.30 -2.31
N GLN A 140 -16.24 -5.58 -2.32
CA GLN A 140 -16.23 -4.14 -2.53
C GLN A 140 -15.85 -3.38 -1.26
N LEU A 141 -15.02 -2.36 -1.45
CA LEU A 141 -14.79 -1.27 -0.51
C LEU A 141 -15.68 -0.08 -0.94
N LYS A 142 -15.85 0.91 -0.05
CA LYS A 142 -16.60 2.13 -0.37
C LYS A 142 -16.15 2.82 -1.68
N LYS A 143 -14.85 2.77 -1.99
CA LYS A 143 -14.25 3.41 -3.18
C LYS A 143 -13.31 2.47 -3.93
N GLY A 144 -13.61 1.17 -3.97
CA GLY A 144 -12.73 0.21 -4.64
C GLY A 144 -13.03 -1.26 -4.36
N ILE A 145 -12.01 -2.10 -4.51
CA ILE A 145 -12.10 -3.57 -4.48
C ILE A 145 -10.91 -4.12 -3.72
N ALA A 146 -11.17 -5.14 -2.90
CA ALA A 146 -10.16 -5.89 -2.17
C ALA A 146 -10.34 -7.40 -2.36
N ILE A 147 -9.26 -8.17 -2.18
CA ILE A 147 -9.24 -9.63 -2.16
C ILE A 147 -9.07 -10.10 -0.73
N SER A 148 -9.98 -10.96 -0.26
CA SER A 148 -9.95 -11.52 1.09
C SER A 148 -8.86 -12.58 1.24
N ILE A 149 -8.33 -12.74 2.45
CA ILE A 149 -7.54 -13.92 2.82
C ILE A 149 -8.46 -14.94 3.52
N SER A 150 -8.34 -16.21 3.16
CA SER A 150 -9.05 -17.32 3.82
C SER A 150 -8.79 -17.32 5.32
N GLU A 151 -9.82 -17.52 6.13
CA GLU A 151 -9.64 -17.63 7.58
C GLU A 151 -8.78 -18.85 7.95
N GLN A 152 -8.99 -19.98 7.25
CA GLN A 152 -8.26 -21.22 7.50
C GLN A 152 -6.80 -21.14 7.02
N ASP A 153 -6.57 -20.48 5.88
CA ASP A 153 -5.26 -20.36 5.24
C ASP A 153 -4.76 -18.91 5.29
N GLY A 154 -4.20 -18.55 6.43
CA GLY A 154 -3.43 -17.32 6.63
C GLY A 154 -4.17 -16.21 7.35
N GLY A 155 -5.50 -16.15 7.26
CA GLY A 155 -6.31 -15.13 7.91
C GLY A 155 -6.22 -15.24 9.43
N LYS A 156 -6.48 -16.42 10.01
CA LYS A 156 -6.41 -16.64 11.46
C LYS A 156 -5.01 -16.37 12.01
N GLN A 157 -3.96 -16.82 11.31
CA GLN A 157 -2.56 -16.61 11.68
C GLN A 157 -2.21 -15.11 11.65
N GLY A 158 -2.57 -14.40 10.58
CA GLY A 158 -2.34 -12.97 10.47
C GLY A 158 -3.09 -12.16 11.54
N HIS A 159 -4.35 -12.51 11.85
CA HIS A 159 -5.08 -11.88 12.96
C HIS A 159 -4.44 -12.16 14.32
N ALA A 160 -3.89 -13.36 14.53
CA ALA A 160 -3.17 -13.70 15.76
C ALA A 160 -1.89 -12.85 15.90
N ILE A 161 -1.12 -12.71 14.83
CA ILE A 161 0.08 -11.84 14.76
C ILE A 161 -0.30 -10.39 15.09
N HIS A 162 -1.31 -9.84 14.42
CA HIS A 162 -1.79 -8.48 14.67
C HIS A 162 -2.20 -8.30 16.14
N ARG A 163 -3.03 -9.22 16.67
CA ARG A 163 -3.51 -9.15 18.06
C ARG A 163 -2.38 -9.22 19.07
N ASP A 164 -1.39 -10.07 18.87
CA ASP A 164 -0.24 -10.18 19.78
C ASP A 164 0.53 -8.86 19.84
N LEU A 165 0.98 -8.35 18.68
CA LEU A 165 1.69 -7.06 18.61
C LEU A 165 0.85 -5.91 19.17
N GLN A 166 -0.43 -5.87 18.81
CA GLN A 166 -1.35 -4.86 19.32
C GLN A 166 -1.46 -4.90 20.85
N ASN A 167 -1.55 -6.09 21.45
CA ASN A 167 -1.62 -6.23 22.91
C ASN A 167 -0.33 -5.78 23.60
N ARG A 168 0.84 -6.00 22.98
CA ARG A 168 2.12 -5.50 23.49
C ARG A 168 2.15 -3.98 23.49
N TRP A 169 1.71 -3.37 22.39
CA TRP A 169 1.82 -1.93 22.17
C TRP A 169 0.70 -1.10 22.79
N LYS A 170 -0.48 -1.70 23.01
CA LYS A 170 -1.61 -1.04 23.68
C LYS A 170 -1.27 -0.51 25.06
N LYS A 171 -0.36 -1.18 25.79
CA LYS A 171 0.09 -0.76 27.13
C LYS A 171 0.83 0.58 27.11
N ASP A 172 1.54 0.85 26.02
CA ASP A 172 2.32 2.09 25.84
C ASP A 172 1.48 3.23 25.25
N GLY A 173 0.23 2.95 24.86
CA GLY A 173 -0.77 3.95 24.47
C GLY A 173 -0.54 4.66 23.13
N PHE A 174 0.53 4.35 22.39
CA PHE A 174 0.93 5.13 21.21
C PHE A 174 0.20 4.81 19.90
N LEU A 175 -0.61 3.73 19.86
CA LEU A 175 -1.29 3.34 18.63
C LEU A 175 -2.34 4.38 18.21
N SER A 176 -2.44 4.59 16.90
CA SER A 176 -3.56 5.33 16.31
C SER A 176 -4.88 4.62 16.60
N GLU A 177 -6.02 5.31 16.47
CA GLU A 177 -7.33 4.68 16.63
C GLU A 177 -7.53 3.53 15.63
N GLN A 178 -7.07 3.73 14.38
CA GLN A 178 -7.11 2.71 13.34
C GLN A 178 -6.31 1.46 13.75
N ASP A 179 -5.06 1.64 14.21
CA ASP A 179 -4.16 0.55 14.56
C ASP A 179 -4.49 -0.10 15.92
N ALA A 180 -5.23 0.60 16.79
CA ALA A 180 -5.77 0.05 18.03
C ALA A 180 -7.06 -0.78 17.83
N GLY A 181 -7.70 -0.65 16.66
CA GLY A 181 -8.94 -1.32 16.26
C GLY A 181 -8.74 -2.76 15.75
N GLY A 182 -9.76 -3.29 15.09
CA GLY A 182 -9.68 -4.60 14.44
C GLY A 182 -8.89 -4.53 13.13
N CYS A 183 -8.18 -5.61 12.80
CA CYS A 183 -7.50 -5.76 11.51
C CYS A 183 -8.29 -6.75 10.65
N ARG A 184 -8.68 -6.36 9.43
CA ARG A 184 -9.19 -7.28 8.40
C ARG A 184 -8.11 -7.40 7.33
N ILE A 185 -7.45 -8.55 7.27
CA ILE A 185 -6.33 -8.76 6.34
C ILE A 185 -6.86 -8.99 4.92
N HIS A 186 -6.41 -8.16 3.99
CA HIS A 186 -6.83 -8.21 2.60
C HIS A 186 -5.79 -7.56 1.68
N TYR A 187 -5.80 -7.92 0.40
CA TYR A 187 -5.12 -7.16 -0.65
C TYR A 187 -6.07 -6.10 -1.21
N THR A 188 -5.70 -4.83 -1.16
CA THR A 188 -6.41 -3.80 -1.93
C THR A 188 -5.93 -3.84 -3.37
N ILE A 189 -6.84 -4.04 -4.33
CA ILE A 189 -6.53 -4.03 -5.77
C ILE A 189 -7.08 -2.80 -6.49
N MET A 190 -8.06 -2.11 -5.90
CA MET A 190 -8.59 -0.84 -6.36
C MET A 190 -8.99 0.00 -5.15
N ASN A 191 -8.68 1.29 -5.13
CA ASN A 191 -9.18 2.22 -4.10
C ASN A 191 -9.14 3.67 -4.65
N LYS A 192 -9.83 4.58 -3.95
CA LYS A 192 -9.90 6.02 -4.29
C LYS A 192 -10.52 6.29 -5.67
N VAL A 193 -11.49 5.46 -6.06
CA VAL A 193 -12.31 5.67 -7.26
C VAL A 193 -13.67 6.20 -6.80
N ASP A 194 -14.04 7.39 -7.27
CA ASP A 194 -15.31 8.03 -6.92
C ASP A 194 -16.49 7.56 -7.79
N ASP A 195 -16.20 7.00 -8.97
CA ASP A 195 -17.21 6.44 -9.88
C ASP A 195 -17.62 5.03 -9.43
N GLU A 196 -18.76 4.95 -8.74
CA GLU A 196 -19.32 3.69 -8.22
C GLU A 196 -19.70 2.69 -9.33
N VAL A 197 -20.10 3.18 -10.51
CA VAL A 197 -20.43 2.33 -11.66
C VAL A 197 -19.16 1.69 -12.22
N ALA A 198 -18.07 2.46 -12.31
CA ALA A 198 -16.76 1.92 -12.68
C ALA A 198 -16.27 0.87 -11.68
N VAL A 199 -16.41 1.11 -10.37
CA VAL A 199 -16.07 0.14 -9.32
C VAL A 199 -16.90 -1.14 -9.46
N SER A 200 -18.21 -1.02 -9.68
CA SER A 200 -19.12 -2.18 -9.77
C SER A 200 -18.84 -3.04 -10.99
N ARG A 201 -18.57 -2.43 -12.16
CA ARG A 201 -18.15 -3.16 -13.36
C ARG A 201 -16.83 -3.90 -13.16
N ALA A 202 -15.81 -3.20 -12.66
CA ALA A 202 -14.52 -3.83 -12.37
C ALA A 202 -14.66 -4.95 -11.33
N PHE A 203 -15.55 -4.81 -10.35
CA PHE A 203 -15.85 -5.87 -9.39
C PHE A 203 -16.44 -7.11 -10.07
N GLY A 204 -17.38 -6.93 -11.01
CA GLY A 204 -17.93 -8.03 -11.81
C GLY A 204 -16.87 -8.77 -12.62
N GLU A 205 -15.95 -8.04 -13.25
CA GLU A 205 -14.79 -8.62 -13.97
C GLU A 205 -13.90 -9.44 -13.03
N VAL A 206 -13.52 -8.87 -11.88
CA VAL A 206 -12.68 -9.57 -10.89
C VAL A 206 -13.37 -10.82 -10.36
N VAL A 207 -14.67 -10.78 -10.09
CA VAL A 207 -15.46 -11.93 -9.64
C VAL A 207 -15.46 -13.04 -10.69
N GLY A 208 -15.57 -12.70 -11.98
CA GLY A 208 -15.57 -13.68 -13.08
C GLY A 208 -14.20 -14.29 -13.37
N GLU A 209 -13.12 -13.51 -13.19
CA GLU A 209 -11.77 -13.91 -13.57
C GLU A 209 -10.94 -14.49 -12.42
N PHE A 210 -11.10 -14.00 -11.19
CA PHE A 210 -10.21 -14.35 -10.08
C PHE A 210 -10.62 -15.65 -9.38
N GLN A 211 -9.85 -16.70 -9.62
CA GLN A 211 -10.11 -18.05 -9.09
C GLN A 211 -9.45 -18.33 -7.73
N GLY A 212 -8.95 -17.28 -7.06
CA GLY A 212 -8.12 -17.42 -5.88
C GLY A 212 -6.64 -17.63 -6.20
N ASP A 213 -5.80 -17.48 -5.19
CA ASP A 213 -4.36 -17.70 -5.33
C ASP A 213 -3.73 -18.14 -4.01
N PHE A 214 -2.83 -19.11 -4.08
CA PHE A 214 -2.10 -19.63 -2.92
C PHE A 214 -0.68 -19.08 -2.87
N GLY A 215 -0.19 -18.90 -1.65
CA GLY A 215 1.18 -18.53 -1.36
C GLY A 215 1.59 -18.91 0.05
N THR A 216 2.74 -18.40 0.47
CA THR A 216 3.32 -18.60 1.80
C THR A 216 3.60 -17.24 2.42
N ALA A 217 3.21 -17.06 3.68
CA ALA A 217 3.70 -15.98 4.53
C ALA A 217 5.11 -16.34 5.00
N GLU A 218 6.11 -15.58 4.54
CA GLU A 218 7.52 -15.82 4.84
C GLU A 218 8.01 -15.01 6.04
N GLY A 219 7.26 -13.98 6.45
CA GLY A 219 7.66 -13.08 7.53
C GLY A 219 6.83 -11.82 7.62
N LEU A 220 7.44 -10.79 8.21
CA LEU A 220 6.93 -9.43 8.28
C LEU A 220 7.91 -8.46 7.61
N ALA A 221 7.38 -7.38 7.06
CA ALA A 221 8.17 -6.30 6.47
C ALA A 221 7.73 -4.96 7.03
N LEU A 222 8.71 -4.18 7.45
CA LEU A 222 8.55 -2.83 7.94
C LEU A 222 8.94 -1.83 6.85
N TRP A 223 8.12 -0.80 6.68
CA TRP A 223 8.29 0.21 5.64
C TRP A 223 8.19 1.60 6.23
N ARG A 224 9.15 2.47 5.93
CA ARG A 224 9.03 3.89 6.25
C ARG A 224 8.07 4.55 5.26
N TYR A 225 7.04 5.21 5.79
CA TYR A 225 6.11 5.99 4.98
C TYR A 225 6.73 7.34 4.58
N ASP A 226 6.68 7.66 3.29
CA ASP A 226 7.22 8.89 2.71
C ASP A 226 6.26 9.42 1.65
N ARG A 227 5.32 10.29 2.06
CA ARG A 227 4.38 11.00 1.17
C ARG A 227 3.66 10.08 0.16
N GLY A 228 3.24 8.91 0.64
CA GLY A 228 2.54 7.88 -0.14
C GLY A 228 3.44 6.88 -0.87
N PHE A 229 4.76 7.02 -0.76
CA PHE A 229 5.74 5.97 -1.09
C PHE A 229 6.12 5.21 0.18
N TRP A 230 6.42 3.92 0.02
CA TRP A 230 6.92 3.07 1.09
C TRP A 230 8.36 2.70 0.78
N ARG A 231 9.27 3.10 1.67
CA ARG A 231 10.69 2.72 1.57
C ARG A 231 10.90 1.50 2.45
N ALA A 232 11.51 0.46 1.92
CA ALA A 232 11.85 -0.73 2.69
C ALA A 232 12.78 -0.33 3.84
N ASP A 233 12.45 -0.81 5.05
CA ASP A 233 13.25 -0.57 6.25
C ASP A 233 13.89 -1.88 6.73
N ARG A 234 13.06 -2.83 7.20
CA ARG A 234 13.53 -4.11 7.76
C ARG A 234 12.60 -5.26 7.38
N ARG A 235 13.16 -6.46 7.29
CA ARG A 235 12.41 -7.72 7.11
C ARG A 235 12.68 -8.65 8.29
N PHE A 236 11.65 -9.34 8.75
CA PHE A 236 11.69 -10.27 9.87
C PHE A 236 11.12 -11.59 9.39
N LEU A 237 11.99 -12.57 9.15
CA LEU A 237 11.58 -13.85 8.58
C LEU A 237 11.00 -14.76 9.68
N PHE A 238 9.93 -15.47 9.34
CA PHE A 238 9.45 -16.58 10.15
C PHE A 238 10.38 -17.79 10.02
N ALA A 239 10.36 -18.66 11.02
CA ALA A 239 11.06 -19.93 10.95
C ALA A 239 10.50 -20.79 9.81
N ARG A 240 11.39 -21.47 9.08
CA ARG A 240 10.98 -22.48 8.10
C ARG A 240 10.53 -23.72 8.86
N THR A 241 9.38 -24.24 8.48
CA THR A 241 8.86 -25.53 8.97
C THR A 241 9.68 -26.68 8.41
#